data_AF-A0A9D7KVP2-F1
#
_entry.id   AF-A0A9D7KVP2-F1
#
_cell.length_a   1.000
_cell.length_b   1.000
_cell.length_c   1.000
_cell.angle_alpha   90.00
_cell.angle_beta   90.00
_cell.angle_gamma   90.00
#
_symmetry.space_group_name_H-M   'P 1'
#
loop_
_entity.id
_entity.type
_entity.pdbx_description
1 polymer ?
#
loop_
_entity_poly.entity_id
_entity_poly.type
_entity_poly.pdbx_seq_one_letter_code
_entity_poly.pdbx_strand_id
1 'polypeptide(L)'
;MKSTKRNDKEISGDVIQLISQLDEQRLVELNNLEQVQKIKNEVLILEQKRLINKYGKDSPRIQKISSRLAYNKSMFVALDIEKQRASIETEPLPNNAWRIHGKVYDQKNNPVNGMTIFLKDNKLNWLRELGSVCTSETGYYSITVDEKLIDSLKGTALYIGVSDKNQQNIYQDKNSFIATKGLIDYRDIYMDGRDCVPPLSDLKTGDIAGDIKKDIIAEDLNKEESGADLKKDNTGDILNKDELSDDLKKRKGK
;
A
#
# COMPACT_ATOMS: atom_id res chain seq x y z
N MET A 1 20.03 -51.52 0.23
CA MET A 1 19.27 -50.36 0.74
C MET A 1 18.02 -50.20 -0.09
N LYS A 2 16.82 -50.30 0.49
CA LYS A 2 15.55 -50.11 -0.25
C LYS A 2 15.26 -48.61 -0.29
N SER A 3 15.27 -48.01 -1.47
CA SER A 3 14.84 -46.63 -1.66
C SER A 3 13.31 -46.57 -1.56
N THR A 4 12.79 -45.97 -0.49
CA THR A 4 11.36 -45.72 -0.34
C THR A 4 10.97 -44.60 -1.32
N LYS A 5 10.23 -44.95 -2.38
CA LYS A 5 9.64 -43.93 -3.27
C LYS A 5 8.57 -43.19 -2.47
N ARG A 6 8.83 -41.93 -2.09
CA ARG A 6 7.79 -41.03 -1.57
C ARG A 6 6.82 -40.68 -2.70
N ASN A 7 5.55 -40.49 -2.36
CA ASN A 7 4.52 -40.10 -3.31
C ASN A 7 4.64 -38.59 -3.61
N ASP A 8 4.56 -38.18 -4.88
CA ASP A 8 4.66 -36.78 -5.31
C ASP A 8 3.67 -35.86 -4.57
N LYS A 9 2.52 -36.41 -4.17
CA LYS A 9 1.50 -35.71 -3.38
C LYS A 9 1.99 -35.36 -1.95
N GLU A 10 2.77 -36.25 -1.33
CA GLU A 10 3.34 -36.01 0.01
C GLU A 10 4.39 -34.91 -0.07
N ILE A 11 5.26 -34.95 -1.09
CA ILE A 11 6.31 -33.94 -1.32
C ILE A 11 5.68 -32.56 -1.53
N SER A 12 4.62 -32.48 -2.35
CA SER A 12 3.94 -31.21 -2.63
C SER A 12 3.28 -30.63 -1.36
N GLY A 13 2.69 -31.49 -0.53
CA GLY A 13 2.11 -31.10 0.76
C GLY A 13 3.15 -30.54 1.73
N ASP A 14 4.29 -31.22 1.87
CA ASP A 14 5.40 -30.78 2.73
C ASP A 14 5.93 -29.40 2.28
N VAL A 15 6.09 -29.19 0.97
CA VAL A 15 6.56 -27.90 0.42
C VAL A 15 5.57 -26.78 0.70
N ILE A 16 4.27 -27.00 0.51
CA ILE A 16 3.24 -25.99 0.80
C ILE A 16 3.27 -25.63 2.29
N GLN A 17 3.34 -26.63 3.17
CA GLN A 17 3.39 -26.39 4.61
C GLN A 17 4.65 -25.61 5.01
N LEU A 18 5.82 -25.93 4.42
CA LEU A 18 7.05 -25.19 4.68
C LEU A 18 6.95 -23.73 4.23
N ILE A 19 6.32 -23.46 3.08
CA ILE A 19 6.09 -22.08 2.61
C ILE A 19 5.19 -21.32 3.59
N SER A 20 4.08 -21.91 4.03
CA SER A 20 3.20 -21.30 5.03
C SER A 20 3.93 -20.99 6.34
N GLN A 21 4.76 -21.92 6.84
CA GLN A 21 5.59 -21.70 8.03
C GLN A 21 6.61 -20.57 7.84
N LEU A 22 7.22 -20.47 6.65
CA LEU A 22 8.14 -19.38 6.33
C LEU A 22 7.44 -18.02 6.30
N ASP A 23 6.22 -17.94 5.78
CA ASP A 23 5.43 -16.69 5.76
C ASP A 23 4.99 -16.29 7.17
N GLU A 24 4.56 -17.24 8.01
CA GLU A 24 4.28 -17.00 9.43
C GLU A 24 5.52 -16.47 10.17
N GLN A 25 6.67 -17.13 9.99
CA GLN A 25 7.93 -16.68 10.60
C GLN A 25 8.34 -15.31 10.08
N ARG A 26 8.20 -15.06 8.77
CA ARG A 26 8.47 -13.75 8.15
C ARG A 26 7.62 -12.66 8.78
N LEU A 27 6.32 -12.91 9.01
CA LEU A 27 5.43 -11.96 9.65
C LEU A 27 5.86 -11.66 11.10
N VAL A 28 6.27 -12.69 11.86
CA VAL A 28 6.84 -12.51 13.22
C VAL A 28 8.07 -11.62 13.19
N GLU A 29 9.02 -11.89 12.28
CA GLU A 29 10.25 -11.09 12.18
C GLU A 29 9.98 -9.64 11.73
N LEU A 30 9.02 -9.44 10.82
CA LEU A 30 8.59 -8.09 10.43
C LEU A 30 7.98 -7.31 11.60
N ASN A 31 7.18 -7.96 12.44
CA ASN A 31 6.65 -7.35 13.66
C ASN A 31 7.77 -7.00 14.65
N ASN A 32 8.74 -7.89 14.85
CA ASN A 32 9.89 -7.63 15.72
C ASN A 32 10.71 -6.43 15.20
N LEU A 33 10.97 -6.39 13.89
CA LEU A 33 11.67 -5.29 13.25
C LEU A 33 10.92 -3.96 13.44
N GLU A 34 9.61 -3.94 13.24
CA GLU A 34 8.77 -2.76 13.45
C GLU A 34 8.91 -2.24 14.89
N GLN A 35 8.85 -3.12 15.90
CA GLN A 35 8.99 -2.72 17.30
C GLN A 35 10.36 -2.10 17.60
N VAL A 36 11.44 -2.71 17.10
CA VAL A 36 12.80 -2.16 17.25
C VAL A 36 12.91 -0.78 16.58
N GLN A 37 12.29 -0.60 15.42
CA GLN A 37 12.28 0.69 14.72
C GLN A 37 11.45 1.74 15.45
N LYS A 38 10.30 1.38 16.05
CA LYS A 38 9.49 2.28 16.87
C LYS A 38 10.29 2.85 18.04
N ILE A 39 10.95 1.99 18.81
CA ILE A 39 11.81 2.40 19.94
C ILE A 39 12.92 3.34 19.45
N LYS A 40 13.61 3.00 18.35
CA LYS A 40 14.65 3.86 17.77
C LYS A 40 14.10 5.23 17.35
N ASN A 41 12.89 5.26 16.79
CA ASN A 41 12.23 6.49 16.37
C ASN A 41 11.83 7.36 17.56
N GLU A 42 11.33 6.77 18.65
CA GLU A 42 11.02 7.49 19.89
C GLU A 42 12.27 8.12 20.50
N VAL A 43 13.38 7.40 20.56
CA VAL A 43 14.67 7.93 21.03
C VAL A 43 15.12 9.11 20.17
N LEU A 44 14.94 9.05 18.85
CA LEU A 44 15.25 10.17 17.95
C LEU A 44 14.38 11.39 18.21
N ILE A 45 13.09 11.21 18.50
CA ILE A 45 12.17 12.31 18.85
C ILE A 45 12.60 12.98 20.15
N LEU A 46 12.95 12.20 21.17
CA LEU A 46 13.44 12.74 22.45
C LEU A 46 14.75 13.53 22.26
N GLU A 47 15.68 12.98 21.47
CA GLU A 47 16.92 13.65 21.15
C GLU A 47 16.69 14.94 20.35
N GLN A 48 15.76 14.95 19.40
CA GLN A 48 15.37 16.15 18.68
C GLN A 48 14.89 17.25 19.64
N LYS A 49 13.98 16.90 20.57
CA LYS A 49 13.46 17.83 21.58
C LYS A 49 14.59 18.40 22.45
N ARG A 50 15.50 17.54 22.92
CA ARG A 50 16.67 17.95 23.71
C ARG A 50 17.57 18.92 22.93
N LEU A 51 17.85 18.62 21.66
CA LEU A 51 18.70 19.46 20.81
C LEU A 51 18.05 20.80 20.46
N ILE A 52 16.73 20.84 20.24
CA ILE A 52 15.97 22.09 20.05
C ILE A 52 16.16 23.00 21.26
N ASN A 53 16.00 22.46 22.47
CA ASN A 53 16.18 23.23 23.70
C ASN A 53 17.62 23.72 23.88
N LYS A 54 18.61 22.95 23.41
CA LYS A 54 20.04 23.27 23.60
C LYS A 54 20.60 24.23 22.55
N TYR A 55 20.16 24.11 21.29
CA TYR A 55 20.79 24.76 20.14
C TYR A 55 19.84 25.60 19.29
N GLY A 56 18.53 25.62 19.60
CA GLY A 56 17.51 26.25 18.77
C GLY A 56 17.16 25.41 17.53
N LYS A 57 16.02 25.70 16.89
CA LYS A 57 15.45 24.87 15.81
C LYS A 57 16.32 24.80 14.54
N ASP A 58 17.14 25.82 14.30
CA ASP A 58 17.91 25.98 13.05
C ASP A 58 19.26 25.26 13.06
N SER A 59 19.59 24.53 14.14
CA SER A 59 20.84 23.79 14.21
C SER A 59 20.92 22.71 13.11
N PRO A 60 22.07 22.58 12.40
CA PRO A 60 22.27 21.51 11.40
C PRO A 60 22.04 20.09 11.97
N ARG A 61 22.26 19.89 13.28
CA ARG A 61 22.01 18.61 13.94
C ARG A 61 20.53 18.25 13.97
N ILE A 62 19.65 19.23 14.18
CA ILE A 62 18.19 19.03 14.21
C ILE A 62 17.67 18.75 12.80
N GLN A 63 18.21 19.44 11.78
CA GLN A 63 17.87 19.16 10.39
C GLN A 63 18.19 17.70 10.01
N LYS A 64 19.35 17.19 10.46
CA LYS A 64 19.74 15.78 10.26
C LYS A 64 18.78 14.81 10.93
N ILE A 65 18.37 15.06 12.18
CA ILE A 65 17.39 14.22 12.87
C ILE A 65 16.02 14.30 12.20
N SER A 66 15.57 15.50 11.82
CA SER A 66 14.28 15.71 11.16
C SER A 66 14.20 14.95 9.83
N SER A 67 15.28 14.97 9.05
CA SER A 67 15.40 14.20 7.81
C SER A 67 15.30 12.69 8.08
N ARG A 68 15.93 12.20 9.16
CA ARG A 68 15.85 10.79 9.55
C ARG A 68 14.44 10.40 10.02
N LEU A 69 13.76 11.25 10.77
CA LEU A 69 12.37 11.02 11.18
C LEU A 69 11.43 10.97 9.96
N ALA A 70 11.64 11.84 8.97
CA ALA A 70 10.89 11.82 7.71
C ALA A 70 11.14 10.51 6.93
N TYR A 71 12.40 10.07 6.83
CA TYR A 71 12.74 8.78 6.24
C TYR A 71 12.07 7.61 6.99
N ASN A 72 12.15 7.58 8.32
CA ASN A 72 11.54 6.53 9.13
C ASN A 72 10.02 6.43 8.89
N LYS A 73 9.32 7.56 8.67
CA LYS A 73 7.90 7.55 8.31
C LYS A 73 7.63 6.74 7.05
N SER A 74 8.41 6.94 5.98
CA SER A 74 8.28 6.15 4.74
C SER A 74 8.64 4.67 4.93
N MET A 75 9.63 4.38 5.77
CA MET A 75 10.02 3.02 6.11
C MET A 75 8.90 2.26 6.84
N PHE A 76 8.16 2.90 7.76
CA PHE A 76 7.02 2.26 8.43
C PHE A 76 5.91 1.90 7.43
N VAL A 77 5.60 2.79 6.47
CA VAL A 77 4.64 2.47 5.39
C VAL A 77 5.10 1.25 4.60
N ALA A 78 6.39 1.18 4.25
CA ALA A 78 6.93 0.02 3.54
C ALA A 78 6.86 -1.28 4.38
N LEU A 79 7.16 -1.20 5.69
CA LEU A 79 7.03 -2.35 6.60
C LEU A 79 5.58 -2.83 6.70
N ASP A 80 4.62 -1.92 6.79
CA ASP A 80 3.19 -2.28 6.82
C ASP A 80 2.76 -2.98 5.53
N ILE A 81 3.23 -2.52 4.37
CA ILE A 81 2.98 -3.18 3.08
C ILE A 81 3.55 -4.60 3.09
N GLU A 82 4.78 -4.79 3.57
CA GLU A 82 5.39 -6.12 3.64
C GLU A 82 4.71 -7.06 4.63
N LYS A 83 4.26 -6.54 5.78
CA LYS A 83 3.45 -7.31 6.74
C LYS A 83 2.14 -7.76 6.10
N GLN A 84 1.45 -6.86 5.40
CA GLN A 84 0.23 -7.21 4.68
C GLN A 84 0.48 -8.23 3.57
N ARG A 85 1.65 -8.23 2.92
CA ARG A 85 2.00 -9.25 1.91
C ARG A 85 2.21 -10.61 2.57
N ALA A 86 2.95 -10.64 3.68
CA ALA A 86 3.20 -11.86 4.44
C ALA A 86 1.93 -12.44 5.09
N SER A 87 0.89 -11.62 5.29
CA SER A 87 -0.40 -12.07 5.84
C SER A 87 -1.39 -12.55 4.78
N ILE A 88 -1.05 -12.54 3.48
CA ILE A 88 -1.94 -13.06 2.44
C ILE A 88 -1.87 -14.58 2.48
N GLU A 89 -2.95 -15.21 2.92
CA GLU A 89 -3.11 -16.66 2.82
C GLU A 89 -3.28 -17.03 1.34
N THR A 90 -2.28 -17.71 0.78
CA THR A 90 -2.40 -18.27 -0.57
C THR A 90 -3.08 -19.63 -0.48
N GLU A 91 -4.37 -19.67 -0.78
CA GLU A 91 -5.05 -20.94 -0.99
C GLU A 91 -4.35 -21.72 -2.12
N PRO A 92 -4.10 -23.02 -1.97
CA PRO A 92 -3.50 -23.81 -3.03
C PRO A 92 -4.34 -23.70 -4.30
N LEU A 93 -3.70 -23.49 -5.45
CA LEU A 93 -4.43 -23.44 -6.71
C LEU A 93 -5.00 -24.84 -7.00
N PRO A 94 -6.29 -24.96 -7.37
CA PRO A 94 -6.82 -26.21 -7.89
C PRO A 94 -6.04 -26.60 -9.16
N ASN A 95 -5.95 -27.91 -9.43
CA ASN A 95 -5.12 -28.47 -10.52
C ASN A 95 -5.33 -27.70 -11.83
N ASN A 96 -4.23 -27.14 -12.37
CA ASN A 96 -4.19 -26.40 -13.63
C ASN A 96 -5.03 -25.13 -13.70
N ALA A 97 -5.57 -24.63 -12.59
CA ALA A 97 -6.23 -23.33 -12.57
C ALA A 97 -5.24 -22.20 -12.87
N TRP A 98 -5.77 -21.06 -13.32
CA TRP A 98 -5.03 -19.82 -13.50
C TRP A 98 -5.52 -18.84 -12.47
N ARG A 99 -4.63 -18.11 -11.81
CA ARG A 99 -5.01 -17.08 -10.84
C ARG A 99 -4.37 -15.76 -11.22
N ILE A 100 -5.15 -14.69 -11.15
CA ILE A 100 -4.64 -13.33 -11.19
C ILE A 100 -5.01 -12.62 -9.89
N HIS A 101 -4.03 -11.98 -9.27
CA HIS A 101 -4.23 -11.30 -7.99
C HIS A 101 -3.36 -10.04 -7.89
N GLY A 102 -3.67 -9.18 -6.92
CA GLY A 102 -2.93 -7.94 -6.71
C GLY A 102 -3.64 -7.00 -5.76
N LYS A 103 -3.22 -5.74 -5.76
CA LYS A 103 -3.85 -4.68 -4.96
C LYS A 103 -4.30 -3.49 -5.81
N VAL A 104 -5.33 -2.79 -5.33
CA VAL A 104 -5.80 -1.53 -5.90
C VAL A 104 -5.43 -0.38 -4.98
N TYR A 105 -4.78 0.62 -5.55
CA TYR A 105 -4.32 1.84 -4.86
C TYR A 105 -4.96 3.10 -5.44
N ASP A 106 -5.19 4.10 -4.60
CA ASP A 106 -5.56 5.45 -5.04
C ASP A 106 -4.33 6.27 -5.46
N GLN A 107 -4.55 7.53 -5.87
CA GLN A 107 -3.50 8.49 -6.23
C GLN A 107 -2.50 8.80 -5.10
N LYS A 108 -2.85 8.51 -3.84
CA LYS A 108 -2.02 8.72 -2.66
C LYS A 108 -1.34 7.43 -2.21
N ASN A 109 -1.39 6.37 -3.03
CA ASN A 109 -0.91 5.03 -2.73
C ASN A 109 -1.59 4.38 -1.50
N ASN A 110 -2.82 4.81 -1.17
CA ASN A 110 -3.62 4.12 -0.17
C ASN A 110 -4.39 2.97 -0.82
N PRO A 111 -4.50 1.81 -0.16
CA PRO A 111 -5.32 0.72 -0.65
C PRO A 111 -6.81 1.13 -0.72
N VAL A 112 -7.52 0.64 -1.73
CA VAL A 112 -8.94 0.97 -1.93
C VAL A 112 -9.84 -0.26 -1.80
N ASN A 113 -10.72 -0.21 -0.81
CA ASN A 113 -11.70 -1.24 -0.48
C ASN A 113 -12.98 -1.12 -1.32
N GLY A 114 -13.64 -2.25 -1.59
CA GLY A 114 -14.96 -2.29 -2.19
C GLY A 114 -15.02 -1.99 -3.69
N MET A 115 -13.88 -2.06 -4.40
CA MET A 115 -13.82 -1.94 -5.85
C MET A 115 -14.08 -3.29 -6.50
N THR A 116 -14.89 -3.32 -7.56
CA THR A 116 -15.17 -4.55 -8.30
C THR A 116 -14.15 -4.76 -9.39
N ILE A 117 -13.41 -5.86 -9.32
CA ILE A 117 -12.41 -6.29 -10.30
C ILE A 117 -13.00 -7.37 -11.19
N PHE A 118 -12.80 -7.24 -12.49
CA PHE A 118 -13.29 -8.18 -13.48
C PHE A 118 -12.38 -8.21 -14.71
N LEU A 119 -12.55 -9.24 -15.55
CA LEU A 119 -11.73 -9.45 -16.74
C LEU A 119 -12.51 -9.13 -18.01
N LYS A 120 -11.82 -8.52 -18.98
CA LYS A 120 -12.36 -8.16 -20.29
C LYS A 120 -11.57 -8.82 -21.41
N ASP A 121 -12.23 -9.02 -22.55
CA ASP A 121 -11.61 -9.50 -23.78
C ASP A 121 -10.85 -8.40 -24.54
N ASN A 122 -10.33 -8.75 -25.72
CA ASN A 122 -9.66 -7.83 -26.65
C ASN A 122 -10.56 -6.73 -27.24
N LYS A 123 -11.89 -6.89 -27.13
CA LYS A 123 -12.89 -5.88 -27.51
C LYS A 123 -13.37 -5.07 -26.30
N LEU A 124 -12.74 -5.25 -25.14
CA LEU A 124 -13.07 -4.62 -23.87
C LEU A 124 -14.47 -4.97 -23.33
N ASN A 125 -15.04 -6.10 -23.78
CA ASN A 125 -16.28 -6.65 -23.22
C ASN A 125 -15.98 -7.44 -21.95
N TRP A 126 -16.81 -7.30 -20.93
CA TRP A 126 -16.70 -8.11 -19.71
C TRP A 126 -17.02 -9.58 -19.99
N LEU A 127 -16.08 -10.45 -19.65
CA LEU A 127 -16.22 -11.91 -19.67
C LEU A 127 -16.86 -12.38 -18.36
N ARG A 128 -18.19 -12.37 -18.31
CA ARG A 128 -18.99 -12.67 -17.10
C ARG A 128 -18.74 -14.07 -16.54
N GLU A 129 -18.41 -15.01 -17.41
CA GLU A 129 -18.08 -16.39 -17.08
C GLU A 129 -16.81 -16.52 -16.23
N LEU A 130 -15.93 -15.51 -16.23
CA LEU A 130 -14.75 -15.45 -15.37
C LEU A 130 -15.05 -14.81 -14.01
N GLY A 131 -16.30 -14.38 -13.81
CA GLY A 131 -16.76 -13.75 -12.58
C GLY A 131 -16.19 -12.35 -12.35
N SER A 132 -16.29 -11.94 -11.09
CA SER A 132 -15.77 -10.68 -10.56
C SER A 132 -15.51 -10.84 -9.07
N VAL A 133 -14.63 -10.03 -8.51
CA VAL A 133 -14.31 -10.02 -7.08
C VAL A 133 -14.26 -8.59 -6.56
N CYS A 134 -14.67 -8.37 -5.31
CA CYS A 134 -14.50 -7.07 -4.65
C CYS A 134 -13.13 -7.00 -3.96
N THR A 135 -12.49 -5.84 -3.98
CA THR A 135 -11.28 -5.61 -3.19
C THR A 135 -11.61 -5.63 -1.70
N SER A 136 -10.68 -6.16 -0.89
CA SER A 136 -10.77 -6.16 0.57
C SER A 136 -10.34 -4.83 1.19
N GLU A 137 -10.34 -4.74 2.53
CA GLU A 137 -9.85 -3.57 3.28
C GLU A 137 -8.40 -3.20 2.94
N THR A 138 -7.57 -4.18 2.57
CA THR A 138 -6.17 -3.96 2.15
C THR A 138 -6.04 -3.66 0.66
N GLY A 139 -7.16 -3.47 -0.05
CA GLY A 139 -7.22 -3.30 -1.49
C GLY A 139 -6.92 -4.57 -2.28
N TYR A 140 -6.76 -5.72 -1.62
CA TYR A 140 -6.39 -6.98 -2.25
C TYR A 140 -7.55 -7.60 -3.02
N TYR A 141 -7.24 -8.20 -4.16
CA TYR A 141 -8.17 -8.98 -4.97
C TYR A 141 -7.50 -10.25 -5.50
N SER A 142 -8.31 -11.27 -5.80
CA SER A 142 -7.86 -12.52 -6.44
C SER A 142 -9.01 -13.10 -7.27
N ILE A 143 -8.74 -13.37 -8.55
CA ILE A 143 -9.64 -14.07 -9.47
C ILE A 143 -8.97 -15.39 -9.84
N THR A 144 -9.64 -16.51 -9.57
CA THR A 144 -9.18 -17.85 -9.97
C THR A 144 -10.10 -18.38 -11.06
N VAL A 145 -9.51 -18.85 -12.15
CA VAL A 145 -10.21 -19.38 -13.33
C VAL A 145 -9.90 -20.86 -13.45
N ASP A 146 -10.95 -21.68 -13.52
CA ASP A 146 -10.83 -23.12 -13.66
C ASP A 146 -10.29 -23.54 -15.04
N GLU A 147 -9.65 -24.70 -15.07
CA GLU A 147 -9.01 -25.27 -16.26
C GLU A 147 -9.91 -25.27 -17.51
N LYS A 148 -11.19 -25.62 -17.34
CA LYS A 148 -12.16 -25.68 -18.46
C LYS A 148 -12.36 -24.34 -19.14
N LEU A 149 -12.38 -23.25 -18.36
CA LEU A 149 -12.54 -21.90 -18.89
C LEU A 149 -11.25 -21.43 -19.56
N ILE A 150 -10.08 -21.76 -18.99
CA ILE A 150 -8.78 -21.45 -19.61
C ILE A 150 -8.69 -22.03 -21.02
N ASP A 151 -9.15 -23.27 -21.21
CA ASP A 151 -9.15 -23.89 -22.55
C ASP A 151 -9.99 -23.13 -23.57
N SER A 152 -11.09 -22.50 -23.14
CA SER A 152 -11.93 -21.65 -24.00
C SER A 152 -11.32 -20.27 -24.30
N LEU A 153 -10.35 -19.84 -23.49
CA LEU A 153 -9.67 -18.55 -23.58
C LEU A 153 -8.32 -18.61 -24.32
N LYS A 154 -7.93 -19.76 -24.89
CA LYS A 154 -6.63 -19.92 -25.54
C LYS A 154 -6.41 -18.87 -26.64
N GLY A 155 -5.37 -18.06 -26.48
CA GLY A 155 -5.02 -16.98 -27.42
C GLY A 155 -5.82 -15.69 -27.24
N THR A 156 -6.76 -15.65 -26.30
CA THR A 156 -7.51 -14.43 -25.96
C THR A 156 -6.69 -13.56 -25.01
N ALA A 157 -6.43 -12.32 -25.43
CA ALA A 157 -5.84 -11.30 -24.56
C ALA A 157 -6.89 -10.84 -23.53
N LEU A 158 -6.55 -10.96 -22.25
CA LEU A 158 -7.40 -10.57 -21.13
C LEU A 158 -6.91 -9.25 -20.54
N TYR A 159 -7.83 -8.35 -20.19
CA TYR A 159 -7.51 -7.07 -19.57
C TYR A 159 -8.28 -6.92 -18.26
N ILE A 160 -7.69 -6.28 -17.26
CA ILE A 160 -8.40 -6.00 -16.01
C ILE A 160 -9.24 -4.73 -16.16
N GLY A 161 -10.51 -4.81 -15.77
CA GLY A 161 -11.39 -3.67 -15.53
C GLY A 161 -11.64 -3.50 -14.03
N VAL A 162 -11.84 -2.24 -13.61
CA VAL A 162 -12.24 -1.91 -12.24
C VAL A 162 -13.46 -1.00 -12.31
N SER A 163 -14.50 -1.34 -11.55
CA SER A 163 -15.67 -0.48 -11.38
C SER A 163 -15.91 -0.12 -9.92
N ASP A 164 -16.54 1.04 -9.73
CA ASP A 164 -17.01 1.47 -8.42
C ASP A 164 -18.33 0.77 -8.02
N LYS A 165 -18.86 1.13 -6.85
CA LYS A 165 -20.16 0.66 -6.33
C LYS A 165 -21.37 1.01 -7.22
N ASN A 166 -21.23 1.99 -8.12
CA ASN A 166 -22.26 2.39 -9.07
C ASN A 166 -22.11 1.67 -10.42
N GLN A 167 -21.20 0.68 -10.50
CA GLN A 167 -20.85 -0.04 -11.73
C GLN A 167 -20.24 0.86 -12.81
N GLN A 168 -19.75 2.05 -12.43
CA GLN A 168 -19.00 2.91 -13.34
C GLN A 168 -17.59 2.35 -13.50
N ASN A 169 -17.17 2.09 -14.74
CA ASN A 169 -15.80 1.64 -15.02
C ASN A 169 -14.83 2.81 -14.78
N ILE A 170 -14.05 2.73 -13.71
CA ILE A 170 -13.12 3.79 -13.26
C ILE A 170 -11.68 3.55 -13.72
N TYR A 171 -11.32 2.30 -14.06
CA TYR A 171 -9.99 1.96 -14.54
C TYR A 171 -10.03 0.81 -15.54
N GLN A 172 -9.10 0.86 -16.51
CA GLN A 172 -8.88 -0.16 -17.51
C GLN A 172 -7.36 -0.40 -17.65
N ASP A 173 -6.89 -1.62 -17.36
CA ASP A 173 -5.50 -1.95 -17.62
C ASP A 173 -5.24 -1.95 -19.13
N LYS A 174 -4.08 -1.42 -19.51
CA LYS A 174 -3.59 -1.35 -20.89
C LYS A 174 -2.79 -2.61 -21.26
N ASN A 175 -2.26 -3.31 -20.26
CA ASN A 175 -1.48 -4.52 -20.47
C ASN A 175 -2.42 -5.72 -20.44
N SER A 176 -2.23 -6.63 -21.40
CA SER A 176 -2.99 -7.87 -21.47
C SER A 176 -2.29 -9.01 -20.75
N PHE A 177 -3.10 -9.97 -20.28
CA PHE A 177 -2.68 -11.27 -19.78
C PHE A 177 -3.09 -12.38 -20.75
N ILE A 178 -2.39 -13.50 -20.69
CA ILE A 178 -2.78 -14.74 -21.38
C ILE A 178 -2.96 -15.81 -20.31
N ALA A 179 -4.20 -16.23 -20.09
CA ALA A 179 -4.51 -17.27 -19.11
C ALA A 179 -3.74 -18.56 -19.43
N THR A 180 -2.88 -18.97 -18.52
CA THR A 180 -2.02 -20.16 -18.68
C THR A 180 -2.27 -21.11 -17.52
N LYS A 181 -2.51 -22.39 -17.83
CA LYS A 181 -2.80 -23.43 -16.84
C LYS A 181 -1.69 -23.52 -15.79
N GLY A 182 -2.06 -23.46 -14.52
CA GLY A 182 -1.13 -23.52 -13.38
C GLY A 182 -0.31 -22.26 -13.16
N LEU A 183 -0.53 -21.18 -13.93
CA LEU A 183 0.16 -19.91 -13.75
C LEU A 183 -0.56 -19.02 -12.72
N ILE A 184 0.22 -18.25 -11.97
CA ILE A 184 -0.26 -17.18 -11.10
C ILE A 184 0.32 -15.87 -11.64
N ASP A 185 -0.54 -14.96 -12.05
CA ASP A 185 -0.17 -13.61 -12.47
C ASP A 185 -0.40 -12.60 -11.33
N TYR A 186 0.52 -11.65 -11.19
CA TYR A 186 0.44 -10.58 -10.21
C TYR A 186 0.33 -9.21 -10.89
N ARG A 187 -0.67 -8.40 -10.50
CA ARG A 187 -0.86 -7.05 -11.03
C ARG A 187 -1.39 -6.08 -9.97
N ASP A 188 -0.55 -5.14 -9.58
CA ASP A 188 -1.02 -3.96 -8.86
C ASP A 188 -1.63 -2.94 -9.82
N ILE A 189 -2.72 -2.34 -9.36
CA ILE A 189 -3.52 -1.33 -10.04
C ILE A 189 -3.39 -0.03 -9.27
N TYR A 190 -2.94 1.01 -9.97
CA TYR A 190 -2.89 2.37 -9.43
C TYR A 190 -3.95 3.18 -10.15
N MET A 191 -4.95 3.64 -9.41
CA MET A 191 -5.99 4.53 -9.93
C MET A 191 -5.40 5.93 -10.03
N ASP A 192 -4.59 6.12 -11.06
CA ASP A 192 -4.10 7.43 -11.46
C ASP A 192 -5.32 8.22 -11.95
N GLY A 193 -5.91 9.07 -11.11
CA GLY A 193 -7.01 9.95 -11.54
C GLY A 193 -6.56 11.05 -12.53
N ARG A 194 -5.53 10.80 -13.33
CA ARG A 194 -5.16 11.56 -14.53
C ARG A 194 -4.66 10.58 -15.57
N ASP A 195 -5.41 10.50 -16.66
CA ASP A 195 -4.92 10.03 -17.95
C ASP A 195 -3.51 10.56 -18.17
N CYS A 196 -2.61 9.69 -18.60
CA CYS A 196 -1.33 10.07 -19.14
C CYS A 196 -1.58 11.06 -20.29
N VAL A 197 -1.58 12.36 -19.98
CA VAL A 197 -1.59 13.41 -20.98
C VAL A 197 -0.23 13.32 -21.68
N PRO A 198 -0.18 12.98 -22.98
CA PRO A 198 1.08 12.90 -23.71
C PRO A 198 1.80 14.26 -23.63
N PRO A 199 3.15 14.29 -23.66
CA PRO A 199 3.87 15.54 -23.79
C PRO A 199 3.36 16.26 -25.05
N LEU A 200 3.11 17.57 -24.93
CA LEU A 200 2.71 18.47 -26.01
C LEU A 200 3.71 18.38 -27.17
N SER A 201 3.55 17.38 -28.02
CA SER A 201 4.10 17.34 -29.38
C SER A 201 3.10 18.11 -30.22
N ASP A 202 3.29 19.43 -30.23
CA ASP A 202 2.83 20.42 -31.23
C ASP A 202 2.66 21.82 -30.61
N LEU A 203 3.56 22.22 -29.69
CA LEU A 203 3.90 23.65 -29.63
C LEU A 203 4.72 23.98 -30.89
N LYS A 204 4.01 24.28 -31.98
CA LYS A 204 4.60 25.00 -33.10
C LYS A 204 5.24 26.26 -32.52
N THR A 205 6.55 26.34 -32.67
CA THR A 205 7.41 27.48 -32.33
C THR A 205 7.18 28.61 -33.34
N GLY A 206 5.92 29.01 -33.52
CA GLY A 206 5.46 29.91 -34.58
C GLY A 206 5.01 31.30 -34.10
N ASP A 207 4.49 31.44 -32.89
CA ASP A 207 3.77 32.67 -32.50
C ASP A 207 4.35 33.36 -31.24
N ILE A 208 5.67 33.53 -31.16
CA ILE A 208 6.28 34.50 -30.22
C ILE A 208 7.18 35.46 -30.99
N ALA A 209 6.59 36.18 -31.93
CA ALA A 209 7.18 37.39 -32.48
C ALA A 209 6.03 38.38 -32.72
N GLY A 210 5.62 39.07 -31.66
CA GLY A 210 4.56 40.06 -31.75
C GLY A 210 4.31 40.77 -30.43
N ASP A 211 5.21 41.69 -30.09
CA ASP A 211 4.92 42.95 -29.41
C ASP A 211 3.72 42.98 -28.45
N ILE A 212 3.96 42.79 -27.16
CA ILE A 212 3.30 43.65 -26.16
C ILE A 212 4.38 44.19 -25.21
N LYS A 213 4.65 45.47 -25.45
CA LYS A 213 5.48 46.38 -24.66
C LYS A 213 4.90 46.55 -23.25
N LYS A 214 5.82 46.91 -22.35
CA LYS A 214 5.72 47.88 -21.24
C LYS A 214 4.32 48.27 -20.77
N ASP A 215 4.15 48.22 -19.44
CA ASP A 215 3.18 48.91 -18.57
C ASP A 215 2.64 47.83 -17.60
N ILE A 216 2.98 47.74 -16.31
CA ILE A 216 2.74 48.64 -15.16
C ILE A 216 3.44 47.93 -13.97
N ILE A 217 4.46 48.52 -13.36
CA ILE A 217 4.45 49.33 -12.13
C ILE A 217 3.93 48.59 -10.87
N ALA A 218 4.75 48.72 -9.83
CA ALA A 218 4.68 48.36 -8.43
C ALA A 218 3.33 48.48 -7.71
N GLU A 219 3.31 47.95 -6.48
CA GLU A 219 2.25 47.86 -5.44
C GLU A 219 1.73 46.41 -5.34
N ASP A 220 1.89 45.63 -4.27
CA ASP A 220 1.84 45.96 -2.85
C ASP A 220 2.79 45.08 -2.00
N LEU A 221 3.76 45.74 -1.35
CA LEU A 221 4.23 45.35 -0.03
C LEU A 221 3.27 46.00 0.96
N ASN A 222 2.43 45.21 1.63
CA ASN A 222 1.93 45.43 3.00
C ASN A 222 0.67 44.58 3.25
N LYS A 223 0.82 43.53 4.07
CA LYS A 223 -0.21 43.21 5.06
C LYS A 223 0.42 42.54 6.27
N GLU A 224 0.66 43.43 7.24
CA GLU A 224 0.96 43.18 8.63
C GLU A 224 -0.11 42.28 9.27
N GLU A 225 0.39 41.42 10.15
CA GLU A 225 -0.09 41.20 11.53
C GLU A 225 -1.60 41.38 11.81
N SER A 226 -2.29 40.24 12.00
CA SER A 226 -3.15 40.05 13.17
C SER A 226 -2.95 38.61 13.63
N GLY A 227 -2.52 38.32 14.86
CA GLY A 227 -3.08 38.86 16.09
C GLY A 227 -4.22 37.96 16.56
N ALA A 228 -4.00 36.64 16.64
CA ALA A 228 -4.95 35.71 17.22
C ALA A 228 -4.47 35.30 18.62
N ASP A 229 -5.05 35.96 19.61
CA ASP A 229 -5.09 35.60 21.02
C ASP A 229 -5.49 34.12 21.19
N LEU A 230 -4.53 33.26 21.49
CA LEU A 230 -4.80 31.96 22.12
C LEU A 230 -4.90 32.17 23.63
N LYS A 231 -6.14 32.38 24.08
CA LYS A 231 -6.53 32.29 25.48
C LYS A 231 -6.05 30.97 26.07
N LYS A 232 -5.31 31.10 27.17
CA LYS A 232 -5.03 30.02 28.11
C LYS A 232 -6.32 29.68 28.83
N ASP A 233 -6.94 28.56 28.48
CA ASP A 233 -7.87 27.89 29.36
C ASP A 233 -7.15 26.76 30.08
N ASN A 234 -7.02 26.99 31.38
CA ASN A 234 -6.64 26.07 32.42
C ASN A 234 -7.65 24.92 32.54
N THR A 235 -7.18 23.86 33.21
CA THR A 235 -7.93 22.96 34.12
C THR A 235 -8.87 21.90 33.54
N GLY A 236 -8.64 20.66 33.98
CA GLY A 236 -9.49 19.48 33.78
C GLY A 236 -8.65 18.26 33.37
N ASP A 237 -7.79 17.72 34.23
CA ASP A 237 -8.12 16.59 35.12
C ASP A 237 -9.02 15.53 34.44
N ILE A 238 -8.44 14.36 34.15
CA ILE A 238 -8.88 13.01 34.56
C ILE A 238 -7.76 12.07 34.06
N LEU A 239 -6.77 11.82 34.92
CA LEU A 239 -5.97 10.60 34.84
C LEU A 239 -6.59 9.63 35.86
N ASN A 240 -7.27 8.61 35.34
CA ASN A 240 -7.68 7.43 36.10
C ASN A 240 -6.46 6.85 36.83
N LYS A 241 -6.47 6.89 38.16
CA LYS A 241 -5.43 6.34 39.04
C LYS A 241 -5.85 5.02 39.72
N ASP A 242 -6.94 4.39 39.32
CA ASP A 242 -7.56 3.30 40.10
C ASP A 242 -7.26 1.86 39.62
N GLU A 243 -6.32 1.62 38.71
CA GLU A 243 -6.06 0.23 38.21
C GLU A 243 -4.65 -0.33 38.49
N LEU A 244 -3.96 0.08 39.56
CA LEU A 244 -2.61 -0.46 39.87
C LEU A 244 -2.36 -0.81 41.35
N SER A 245 -3.39 -1.30 42.05
CA SER A 245 -3.29 -1.69 43.47
C SER A 245 -3.21 -3.21 43.73
N ASP A 246 -3.63 -4.09 42.82
CA ASP A 246 -3.94 -5.48 43.24
C ASP A 246 -2.85 -6.55 43.02
N ASP A 247 -1.76 -6.26 42.31
CA ASP A 247 -0.75 -7.28 41.99
C ASP A 247 0.47 -7.37 42.93
N LEU A 248 0.58 -6.50 43.95
CA LEU A 248 1.73 -6.53 44.88
C LEU A 248 1.49 -7.22 46.23
N LYS A 249 0.29 -7.77 46.49
CA LYS A 249 0.01 -8.50 47.75
C LYS A 249 0.25 -10.01 47.71
N LYS A 250 0.62 -10.63 46.58
CA LYS A 250 0.84 -12.10 46.48
C LYS A 250 2.29 -12.59 46.66
N ARG A 251 3.26 -11.74 47.03
CA ARG A 251 4.69 -12.15 47.14
C ARG A 251 5.32 -12.10 48.54
N LYS A 252 4.54 -11.97 49.62
CA LYS A 252 5.04 -12.16 50.99
C LYS A 252 4.29 -13.29 51.68
N GLY A 253 4.72 -14.51 51.40
CA GLY A 253 4.15 -15.74 51.93
C GLY A 253 5.00 -16.96 51.58
N LYS A 254 6.29 -16.90 51.91
CA LYS A 254 7.19 -18.04 52.13
C LYS A 254 8.43 -17.53 52.86
#